data_AF-A0A8T7JYI5-F1
#
_entry.id   AF-A0A8T7JYI5-F1
#
_cell.length_a   1.000
_cell.length_b   1.000
_cell.length_c   1.000
_cell.angle_alpha   90.00
_cell.angle_beta   90.00
_cell.angle_gamma   90.00
#
_symmetry.space_group_name_H-M   'P 1'
#
loop_
_entity.id
_entity.type
_entity.pdbx_description
1 polymer ?
#
loop_
_entity_poly.entity_id
_entity_poly.type
_entity_poly.pdbx_seq_one_letter_code
_entity_poly.pdbx_strand_id
1 'polypeptide(L)'
;MKIIFRIVFVLCTLALMTACGSDSALPATPIPTAAATLTPDLCIEPMLSAEVNKINKLMREFDDYAALASNTPQEQLVQVIPDMQRALRDAEDQVVPACLMTLKDLQVRHMRVVVQTLLAFVGNANADVINNGISQARDLHSQYDIEMARLLGVTLVIPSPMPATEPVQPSATPVPVVTNSGANELNLRNAPDFNAAATSVLGVGVSTPALGRTADNQWILVEAPQQPGEKVWVFAAVVELSVPIETLPIVSP
;
A
#
# COMPACT_ATOMS: atom_id res chain seq x y z
N MET A 1 16.86 2.03 -50.76
CA MET A 1 15.68 1.13 -50.85
C MET A 1 14.75 1.37 -49.65
N LYS A 2 14.27 2.62 -49.56
CA LYS A 2 13.20 3.15 -48.69
C LYS A 2 12.25 3.79 -49.71
N ILE A 3 10.94 3.87 -49.47
CA ILE A 3 9.89 4.36 -50.40
C ILE A 3 9.19 3.25 -51.22
N ILE A 4 8.62 2.23 -50.56
CA ILE A 4 7.52 1.43 -51.18
C ILE A 4 6.38 1.11 -50.19
N PHE A 5 6.60 1.17 -48.87
CA PHE A 5 5.62 0.64 -47.89
C PHE A 5 4.59 1.65 -47.35
N ARG A 6 4.26 2.73 -48.08
CA ARG A 6 3.32 3.79 -47.61
C ARG A 6 2.00 3.89 -48.40
N ILE A 7 1.69 2.95 -49.30
CA ILE A 7 0.54 3.08 -50.23
C ILE A 7 -0.31 1.81 -50.25
N VAL A 8 -0.58 1.20 -49.09
CA VAL A 8 -1.55 0.12 -48.99
C VAL A 8 -2.52 0.43 -47.86
N PHE A 9 -3.70 0.86 -48.29
CA PHE A 9 -4.99 0.73 -47.59
C PHE A 9 -5.40 1.77 -46.54
N VAL A 10 -5.40 3.02 -47.01
CA VAL A 10 -6.38 4.06 -46.66
C VAL A 10 -7.71 3.76 -47.39
N LEU A 11 -8.33 2.61 -47.15
CA LEU A 11 -9.57 2.23 -47.85
C LEU A 11 -10.45 1.26 -47.04
N CYS A 12 -11.14 1.77 -46.01
CA CYS A 12 -12.37 1.14 -45.50
C CYS A 12 -13.22 2.10 -44.64
N THR A 13 -13.38 3.34 -45.11
CA THR A 13 -14.52 4.17 -44.72
C THR A 13 -15.64 3.95 -45.74
N LEU A 14 -16.88 3.81 -45.23
CA LEU A 14 -18.16 3.98 -45.96
C LEU A 14 -18.85 2.71 -46.54
N ALA A 15 -19.59 2.00 -45.69
CA ALA A 15 -20.88 1.33 -45.97
C ALA A 15 -21.36 0.73 -44.61
N LEU A 16 -22.47 1.08 -43.99
CA LEU A 16 -23.86 0.92 -44.46
C LEU A 16 -24.78 1.86 -43.67
N MET A 17 -25.64 2.55 -44.42
CA MET A 17 -26.86 3.19 -43.95
C MET A 17 -27.98 2.16 -43.73
N THR A 18 -28.97 2.57 -42.93
CA THR A 18 -30.39 2.18 -42.97
C THR A 18 -30.81 0.76 -42.61
N ALA A 19 -31.41 0.63 -41.43
CA ALA A 19 -32.57 -0.22 -41.20
C ALA A 19 -33.51 0.43 -40.18
N CYS A 20 -34.45 1.25 -40.67
CA CYS A 20 -35.68 1.56 -39.94
C CYS A 20 -36.59 0.32 -40.03
N GLY A 21 -36.78 -0.37 -38.91
CA GLY A 21 -37.65 -1.54 -38.81
C GLY A 21 -38.76 -1.29 -37.78
N SER A 22 -39.91 -0.86 -38.29
CA SER A 22 -41.29 -1.07 -37.85
C SER A 22 -41.59 -1.26 -36.36
N ASP A 23 -42.30 -0.25 -35.81
CA ASP A 23 -43.16 -0.35 -34.64
C ASP A 23 -44.13 -1.54 -34.74
N SER A 24 -44.03 -2.46 -33.79
CA SER A 24 -45.12 -3.38 -33.43
C SER A 24 -45.44 -3.15 -31.96
N ALA A 25 -46.48 -2.36 -31.72
CA ALA A 25 -47.06 -2.14 -30.40
C ALA A 25 -47.65 -3.47 -29.90
N LEU A 26 -46.93 -4.11 -28.96
CA LEU A 26 -47.46 -5.22 -28.17
C LEU A 26 -48.38 -4.68 -27.07
N PRO A 27 -49.43 -5.41 -26.69
CA PRO A 27 -50.33 -5.02 -25.60
C PRO A 27 -49.58 -5.01 -24.27
N ALA A 28 -49.67 -3.88 -23.57
CA ALA A 28 -49.06 -3.67 -22.26
C ALA A 28 -49.64 -4.65 -21.22
N THR A 29 -48.86 -5.64 -20.84
CA THR A 29 -49.05 -6.42 -19.62
C THR A 29 -48.79 -5.52 -18.40
N PRO A 30 -49.63 -5.54 -17.34
CA PRO A 30 -49.36 -4.79 -16.12
C PRO A 30 -48.10 -5.36 -15.47
N ILE A 31 -47.03 -4.54 -15.46
CA ILE A 31 -45.78 -4.87 -14.78
C ILE A 31 -46.08 -4.91 -13.28
N PRO A 32 -45.77 -6.02 -12.57
CA PRO A 32 -45.83 -6.02 -11.11
C PRO A 32 -44.86 -4.95 -10.58
N THR A 33 -45.40 -3.98 -9.84
CA THR A 33 -44.62 -2.96 -9.13
C THR A 33 -43.70 -3.68 -8.14
N ALA A 34 -42.44 -3.87 -8.54
CA ALA A 34 -41.41 -4.37 -7.66
C ALA A 34 -41.25 -3.37 -6.51
N ALA A 35 -41.55 -3.82 -5.29
CA ALA A 35 -41.26 -3.05 -4.09
C ALA A 35 -39.76 -2.75 -4.07
N ALA A 36 -39.40 -1.46 -4.06
CA ALA A 36 -38.02 -1.03 -3.96
C ALA A 36 -37.45 -1.50 -2.62
N THR A 37 -36.72 -2.62 -2.62
CA THR A 37 -35.79 -2.96 -1.54
C THR A 37 -34.72 -1.89 -1.54
N LEU A 38 -34.75 -1.00 -0.54
CA LEU A 38 -33.72 0.00 -0.32
C LEU A 38 -32.40 -0.75 -0.07
N THR A 39 -31.49 -0.74 -1.05
CA THR A 39 -30.11 -1.18 -0.84
C THR A 39 -29.51 -0.30 0.26
N PRO A 40 -28.97 -0.87 1.35
CA PRO A 40 -28.33 -0.08 2.40
C PRO A 40 -27.27 0.84 1.82
N ASP A 41 -27.29 2.12 2.21
CA ASP A 41 -26.27 3.07 1.82
C ASP A 41 -24.95 2.70 2.51
N LEU A 42 -23.91 2.42 1.72
CA LEU A 42 -22.59 2.04 2.21
C LEU A 42 -21.73 3.25 2.59
N CYS A 43 -22.20 4.47 2.28
CA CYS A 43 -21.48 5.71 2.52
C CYS A 43 -21.83 6.40 3.85
N ILE A 44 -22.67 5.78 4.68
CA ILE A 44 -22.99 6.26 6.02
C ILE A 44 -22.21 5.50 7.09
N GLU A 45 -21.90 6.19 8.20
CA GLU A 45 -21.45 5.49 9.40
C GLU A 45 -22.55 4.52 9.87
N PRO A 46 -22.21 3.27 10.26
CA PRO A 46 -20.87 2.72 10.48
C PRO A 46 -20.29 1.93 9.29
N MET A 47 -21.02 1.78 8.19
CA MET A 47 -20.63 0.93 7.07
C MET A 47 -19.41 1.46 6.31
N LEU A 48 -19.19 2.78 6.34
CA LEU A 48 -18.06 3.43 5.70
C LEU A 48 -16.71 2.88 6.15
N SER A 49 -16.50 2.69 7.47
CA SER A 49 -15.22 2.18 8.00
C SER A 49 -14.93 0.76 7.52
N ALA A 50 -15.96 -0.08 7.43
CA ALA A 50 -15.81 -1.44 6.91
C ALA A 50 -15.42 -1.44 5.41
N GLU A 51 -15.99 -0.54 4.61
CA GLU A 51 -15.62 -0.40 3.20
C GLU A 51 -14.22 0.20 3.01
N VAL A 52 -13.85 1.22 3.80
CA VAL A 52 -12.48 1.78 3.82
C VAL A 52 -11.46 0.69 4.19
N ASN A 53 -11.78 -0.16 5.17
CA ASN A 53 -10.89 -1.25 5.57
C ASN A 53 -10.64 -2.28 4.46
N LYS A 54 -11.60 -2.51 3.56
CA LYS A 54 -11.39 -3.39 2.39
C LYS A 54 -10.37 -2.80 1.42
N ILE A 55 -10.49 -1.51 1.12
CA ILE A 55 -9.53 -0.76 0.29
C ILE A 55 -8.15 -0.81 0.96
N ASN A 56 -8.08 -0.45 2.24
CA ASN A 56 -6.82 -0.37 2.97
C ASN A 56 -6.12 -1.73 3.15
N LYS A 57 -6.88 -2.84 3.16
CA LYS A 57 -6.30 -4.19 3.19
C LYS A 57 -5.38 -4.44 1.99
N LEU A 58 -5.83 -4.13 0.77
CA LEU A 58 -5.04 -4.31 -0.45
C LEU A 58 -3.85 -3.35 -0.51
N MET A 59 -3.99 -2.15 0.05
CA MET A 59 -2.88 -1.20 0.15
C MET A 59 -1.76 -1.75 1.04
N ARG A 60 -2.10 -2.26 2.24
CA ARG A 60 -1.11 -2.87 3.14
C ARG A 60 -0.41 -4.09 2.55
N GLU A 61 -1.16 -4.96 1.86
CA GLU A 61 -0.58 -6.11 1.17
C GLU A 61 0.42 -5.68 0.09
N PHE A 62 0.07 -4.65 -0.67
CA PHE A 62 0.97 -4.08 -1.68
C PHE A 62 2.21 -3.42 -1.06
N ASP A 63 2.05 -2.67 0.04
CA ASP A 63 3.17 -2.05 0.76
C ASP A 63 4.14 -3.09 1.32
N ASP A 64 3.64 -4.23 1.84
CA ASP A 64 4.47 -5.35 2.28
C ASP A 64 5.35 -5.87 1.11
N TYR A 65 4.76 -6.07 -0.08
CA TYR A 65 5.53 -6.46 -1.27
C TYR A 65 6.48 -5.37 -1.77
N ALA A 66 6.10 -4.09 -1.67
CA ALA A 66 6.96 -2.97 -2.05
C ALA A 66 8.18 -2.84 -1.12
N ALA A 67 7.98 -3.08 0.17
CA ALA A 67 9.05 -3.15 1.16
C ALA A 67 9.99 -4.34 0.88
N LEU A 68 9.44 -5.51 0.56
CA LEU A 68 10.23 -6.67 0.13
C LEU A 68 11.05 -6.34 -1.13
N ALA A 69 10.42 -5.75 -2.15
CA ALA A 69 11.08 -5.37 -3.39
C ALA A 69 12.24 -4.38 -3.14
N SER A 70 12.04 -3.38 -2.29
CA SER A 70 13.07 -2.38 -1.97
C SER A 70 14.32 -2.99 -1.31
N ASN A 71 14.18 -4.17 -0.70
CA ASN A 71 15.26 -4.91 -0.04
C ASN A 71 15.74 -6.12 -0.85
N THR A 72 15.20 -6.34 -2.04
CA THR A 72 15.51 -7.50 -2.88
C THR A 72 16.54 -7.11 -3.95
N PRO A 73 17.62 -7.88 -4.15
CA PRO A 73 18.57 -7.64 -5.24
C PRO A 73 17.89 -7.57 -6.60
N GLN A 74 18.40 -6.73 -7.51
CA GLN A 74 17.75 -6.43 -8.79
C GLN A 74 17.44 -7.71 -9.60
N GLU A 75 18.35 -8.69 -9.59
CA GLU A 75 18.18 -9.98 -10.29
C GLU A 75 17.08 -10.88 -9.69
N GLN A 76 16.68 -10.64 -8.45
CA GLN A 76 15.64 -11.39 -7.74
C GLN A 76 14.27 -10.69 -7.79
N LEU A 77 14.21 -9.41 -8.21
CA LEU A 77 12.96 -8.65 -8.31
C LEU A 77 11.91 -9.30 -9.23
N VAL A 78 12.34 -10.12 -10.18
CA VAL A 78 11.44 -10.91 -11.05
C VAL A 78 10.51 -11.83 -10.26
N GLN A 79 10.86 -12.21 -9.04
CA GLN A 79 10.02 -13.03 -8.17
C GLN A 79 8.98 -12.21 -7.38
N VAL A 80 9.27 -10.93 -7.08
CA VAL A 80 8.41 -10.08 -6.23
C VAL A 80 7.41 -9.27 -7.06
N ILE A 81 7.84 -8.76 -8.23
CA ILE A 81 7.01 -7.92 -9.11
C ILE A 81 5.66 -8.58 -9.49
N PRO A 82 5.57 -9.90 -9.78
CA PRO A 82 4.29 -10.52 -10.12
C PRO A 82 3.24 -10.46 -8.99
N ASP A 83 3.66 -10.55 -7.73
CA ASP A 83 2.76 -10.45 -6.58
C ASP A 83 2.30 -9.01 -6.35
N MET A 84 3.18 -8.02 -6.51
CA MET A 84 2.77 -6.59 -6.52
C MET A 84 1.75 -6.31 -7.62
N GLN A 85 1.96 -6.86 -8.82
CA GLN A 85 1.02 -6.73 -9.93
C GLN A 85 -0.30 -7.47 -9.68
N ARG A 86 -0.30 -8.56 -8.90
CA ARG A 86 -1.53 -9.22 -8.47
C ARG A 86 -2.33 -8.31 -7.55
N ALA A 87 -1.72 -7.79 -6.49
CA ALA A 87 -2.38 -6.87 -5.57
C ALA A 87 -2.92 -5.62 -6.29
N LEU A 88 -2.17 -5.05 -7.26
CA LEU A 88 -2.64 -3.94 -8.10
C LEU A 88 -3.90 -4.30 -8.89
N ARG A 89 -3.95 -5.47 -9.55
CA ARG A 89 -5.14 -5.90 -10.30
C ARG A 89 -6.33 -6.12 -9.37
N ASP A 90 -6.10 -6.75 -8.22
CA ASP A 90 -7.15 -6.96 -7.22
C ASP A 90 -7.73 -5.62 -6.72
N ALA A 91 -6.88 -4.59 -6.57
CA ALA A 91 -7.31 -3.22 -6.23
C ALA A 91 -8.07 -2.54 -7.40
N GLU A 92 -7.63 -2.74 -8.64
CA GLU A 92 -8.34 -2.23 -9.82
C GLU A 92 -9.75 -2.83 -9.95
N ASP A 93 -9.88 -4.14 -9.71
CA ASP A 93 -11.14 -4.90 -9.82
C ASP A 93 -12.11 -4.67 -8.64
N GLN A 94 -11.62 -4.13 -7.52
CA GLN A 94 -12.46 -3.88 -6.34
C GLN A 94 -13.58 -2.86 -6.62
N VAL A 95 -14.84 -3.29 -6.62
CA VAL A 95 -15.96 -2.35 -6.72
C VAL A 95 -16.11 -1.57 -5.40
N VAL A 96 -16.15 -0.24 -5.49
CA VAL A 96 -16.29 0.66 -4.33
C VAL A 96 -17.49 1.59 -4.52
N PRO A 97 -18.17 2.00 -3.43
CA PRO A 97 -19.23 2.99 -3.52
C PRO A 97 -18.69 4.36 -3.93
N ALA A 98 -19.56 5.21 -4.48
CA ALA A 98 -19.18 6.52 -5.03
C ALA A 98 -18.39 7.40 -4.05
N CYS A 99 -18.71 7.35 -2.75
CA CYS A 99 -18.02 8.11 -1.71
C CYS A 99 -16.56 7.70 -1.49
N LEU A 100 -16.13 6.51 -1.92
CA LEU A 100 -14.77 6.00 -1.77
C LEU A 100 -13.95 6.02 -3.06
N MET A 101 -14.51 6.57 -4.15
CA MET A 101 -13.84 6.62 -5.45
C MET A 101 -12.52 7.38 -5.41
N THR A 102 -12.44 8.48 -4.66
CA THR A 102 -11.20 9.25 -4.51
C THR A 102 -10.12 8.43 -3.81
N LEU A 103 -10.45 7.76 -2.71
CA LEU A 103 -9.51 6.91 -1.97
C LEU A 103 -8.98 5.78 -2.85
N LYS A 104 -9.88 5.11 -3.59
CA LYS A 104 -9.52 4.06 -4.54
C LYS A 104 -8.61 4.57 -5.68
N ASP A 105 -8.92 5.74 -6.25
CA ASP A 105 -8.09 6.33 -7.33
C ASP A 105 -6.66 6.58 -6.85
N LEU A 106 -6.51 7.18 -5.66
CA LEU A 106 -5.20 7.45 -5.05
C LEU A 106 -4.43 6.16 -4.81
N GLN A 107 -5.07 5.14 -4.24
CA GLN A 107 -4.50 3.81 -4.03
C GLN A 107 -3.95 3.21 -5.33
N VAL A 108 -4.82 3.06 -6.35
CA VAL A 108 -4.46 2.41 -7.61
C VAL A 108 -3.36 3.19 -8.34
N ARG A 109 -3.42 4.53 -8.32
CA ARG A 109 -2.39 5.38 -8.94
C ARG A 109 -1.04 5.21 -8.23
N HIS A 110 -1.02 5.21 -6.89
CA HIS A 110 0.20 4.96 -6.13
C HIS A 110 0.80 3.60 -6.50
N MET A 111 0.00 2.53 -6.40
CA MET A 111 0.44 1.16 -6.70
C MET A 111 1.01 1.04 -8.12
N ARG A 112 0.33 1.65 -9.10
CA ARG A 112 0.78 1.67 -10.50
C ARG A 112 2.13 2.37 -10.67
N VAL A 113 2.32 3.53 -10.04
CA VAL A 113 3.58 4.29 -10.11
C VAL A 113 4.72 3.48 -9.49
N VAL A 114 4.50 2.82 -8.34
CA VAL A 114 5.52 1.97 -7.71
C VAL A 114 5.91 0.81 -8.63
N VAL A 115 4.94 0.07 -9.18
CA VAL A 115 5.22 -1.04 -10.12
C VAL A 115 5.97 -0.54 -11.36
N GLN A 116 5.55 0.58 -11.95
CA GLN A 116 6.22 1.16 -13.12
C GLN A 116 7.65 1.60 -12.81
N THR A 117 7.88 2.17 -11.62
CA THR A 117 9.21 2.59 -11.17
C THR A 117 10.13 1.39 -10.96
N LEU A 118 9.63 0.30 -10.34
CA LEU A 118 10.38 -0.95 -10.19
C LEU A 118 10.71 -1.60 -11.54
N LEU A 119 9.76 -1.63 -12.48
CA LEU A 119 10.01 -2.13 -13.83
C LEU A 119 11.06 -1.28 -14.57
N ALA A 120 11.01 0.04 -14.42
CA ALA A 120 12.02 0.94 -14.98
C ALA A 120 13.41 0.68 -14.36
N PHE A 121 13.47 0.44 -13.04
CA PHE A 121 14.70 0.10 -12.34
C PHE A 121 15.29 -1.23 -12.84
N VAL A 122 14.49 -2.29 -12.94
CA VAL A 122 14.91 -3.59 -13.53
C VAL A 122 15.34 -3.42 -14.98
N GLY A 123 14.69 -2.52 -15.72
CA GLY A 123 15.03 -2.16 -17.10
C GLY A 123 16.28 -1.28 -17.24
N ASN A 124 17.00 -0.96 -16.16
CA ASN A 124 18.15 -0.05 -16.13
C ASN A 124 17.85 1.33 -16.72
N ALA A 125 16.66 1.87 -16.43
CA ALA A 125 16.33 3.26 -16.75
C ALA A 125 17.30 4.22 -16.04
N ASN A 126 17.38 5.46 -16.54
CA ASN A 126 18.22 6.48 -15.92
C ASN A 126 17.71 6.88 -14.52
N ALA A 127 18.61 7.42 -13.70
CA ALA A 127 18.30 7.80 -12.32
C ALA A 127 17.17 8.84 -12.21
N ASP A 128 17.05 9.75 -13.18
CA ASP A 128 16.01 10.79 -13.17
C ASP A 128 14.59 10.18 -13.26
N VAL A 129 14.40 9.18 -14.13
CA VAL A 129 13.13 8.46 -14.24
C VAL A 129 12.79 7.75 -12.93
N ILE A 130 13.78 7.10 -12.31
CA ILE A 130 13.59 6.39 -11.03
C ILE A 130 13.25 7.38 -9.92
N ASN A 131 14.01 8.46 -9.78
CA ASN A 131 13.81 9.47 -8.74
C ASN A 131 12.44 10.17 -8.87
N ASN A 132 12.02 10.49 -10.10
CA ASN A 132 10.69 11.05 -10.36
C ASN A 132 9.58 10.07 -9.98
N GLY A 133 9.75 8.78 -10.33
CA GLY A 133 8.80 7.73 -9.95
C GLY A 133 8.67 7.55 -8.43
N ILE A 134 9.80 7.53 -7.72
CA ILE A 134 9.83 7.45 -6.25
C ILE A 134 9.14 8.67 -5.62
N SER A 135 9.45 9.88 -6.10
CA SER A 135 8.84 11.12 -5.57
C SER A 135 7.32 11.11 -5.79
N GLN A 136 6.87 10.76 -7.00
CA GLN A 136 5.45 10.70 -7.32
C GLN A 136 4.72 9.62 -6.50
N ALA A 137 5.35 8.46 -6.27
CA ALA A 137 4.78 7.42 -5.42
C ALA A 137 4.55 7.94 -4.00
N ARG A 138 5.53 8.64 -3.39
CA ARG A 138 5.40 9.23 -2.05
C ARG A 138 4.26 10.24 -1.99
N ASP A 139 4.17 11.15 -2.95
CA ASP A 139 3.11 12.17 -2.99
C ASP A 139 1.71 11.54 -3.08
N LEU A 140 1.55 10.46 -3.86
CA LEU A 140 0.29 9.74 -3.98
C LEU A 140 -0.07 8.97 -2.70
N HIS A 141 0.93 8.40 -2.02
CA HIS A 141 0.73 7.73 -0.73
C HIS A 141 0.25 8.72 0.33
N SER A 142 0.92 9.88 0.45
CA SER A 142 0.51 10.91 1.40
C SER A 142 -0.91 11.44 1.13
N GLN A 143 -1.30 11.59 -0.14
CA GLN A 143 -2.67 11.96 -0.50
C GLN A 143 -3.68 10.87 -0.11
N TYR A 144 -3.32 9.60 -0.30
CA TYR A 144 -4.13 8.46 0.13
C TYR A 144 -4.37 8.49 1.65
N ASP A 145 -3.33 8.72 2.45
CA ASP A 145 -3.44 8.80 3.92
C ASP A 145 -4.33 9.96 4.37
N ILE A 146 -4.19 11.13 3.74
CA ILE A 146 -5.03 12.31 4.01
C ILE A 146 -6.49 12.00 3.72
N GLU A 147 -6.80 11.38 2.58
CA GLU A 147 -8.16 11.03 2.21
C GLU A 147 -8.73 9.95 3.13
N MET A 148 -7.93 8.96 3.52
CA MET A 148 -8.33 7.94 4.49
C MET A 148 -8.69 8.57 5.83
N ALA A 149 -7.86 9.48 6.36
CA ALA A 149 -8.14 10.18 7.60
C ALA A 149 -9.40 11.06 7.51
N ARG A 150 -9.59 11.77 6.39
CA ARG A 150 -10.80 12.54 6.10
C ARG A 150 -12.05 11.67 6.14
N LEU A 151 -12.01 10.48 5.55
CA LEU A 151 -13.13 9.54 5.49
C LEU A 151 -13.43 8.89 6.84
N LEU A 152 -12.40 8.62 7.65
CA LEU A 152 -12.56 8.02 8.98
C LEU A 152 -12.90 9.04 10.07
N GLY A 153 -13.03 10.33 9.73
CA GLY A 153 -13.30 11.39 10.71
C GLY A 153 -12.18 11.58 11.71
N VAL A 154 -11.00 11.01 11.45
CA VAL A 154 -9.81 11.18 12.29
C VAL A 154 -9.18 12.51 11.90
N THR A 155 -9.24 13.49 12.79
CA THR A 155 -8.40 14.69 12.65
C THR A 155 -6.95 14.24 12.73
N LEU A 156 -6.22 14.30 11.61
CA LEU A 156 -4.77 14.18 11.60
C LEU A 156 -4.23 15.27 12.53
N VAL A 157 -3.83 14.88 13.74
CA VAL A 157 -3.07 15.75 14.62
C VAL A 157 -1.70 15.83 13.96
N ILE A 158 -1.50 16.81 13.09
CA ILE A 158 -0.16 17.18 12.64
C ILE A 158 0.59 17.45 13.95
N PRO A 159 1.65 16.68 14.29
CA PRO A 159 2.38 16.94 15.50
C PRO A 159 2.87 18.39 15.42
N SER A 160 2.24 19.24 16.22
CA SER A 160 2.77 20.57 16.53
C SER A 160 4.20 20.34 16.99
N PRO A 161 5.20 21.14 16.55
CA PRO A 161 6.58 20.95 16.99
C PRO A 161 6.58 20.90 18.51
N MET A 162 6.81 19.69 19.03
CA MET A 162 6.85 19.44 20.45
C MET A 162 7.95 20.35 21.01
N PRO A 163 7.73 21.10 22.10
CA PRO A 163 8.79 21.88 22.70
C PRO A 163 9.98 20.94 22.92
N ALA A 164 11.13 21.32 22.35
CA ALA A 164 12.37 20.58 22.43
C ALA A 164 12.61 20.22 23.90
N THR A 165 12.46 18.93 24.22
CA THR A 165 12.79 18.44 25.56
C THR A 165 14.31 18.54 25.68
N GLU A 166 14.77 19.31 26.66
CA GLU A 166 16.18 19.43 27.01
C GLU A 166 16.82 18.04 27.20
N PRO A 167 18.10 17.88 26.82
CA PRO A 167 18.78 16.59 26.91
C PRO A 167 19.01 16.19 28.36
N VAL A 168 18.38 15.09 28.79
CA VAL A 168 18.70 14.43 30.07
C VAL A 168 19.95 13.56 29.87
N GLN A 169 21.04 13.90 30.55
CA GLN A 169 22.30 13.12 30.63
C GLN A 169 22.26 12.10 31.80
N PRO A 170 23.12 11.07 31.87
CA PRO A 170 22.76 9.68 31.64
C PRO A 170 23.00 8.76 32.85
N SER A 171 22.22 7.68 32.99
CA SER A 171 22.65 6.51 33.76
C SER A 171 21.82 5.27 33.40
N ALA A 172 22.36 4.46 32.50
CA ALA A 172 22.15 3.01 32.33
C ALA A 172 22.81 2.62 31.00
N THR A 173 23.34 1.41 30.92
CA THR A 173 23.84 0.78 29.70
C THR A 173 22.93 1.12 28.51
N PRO A 174 23.46 1.57 27.35
CA PRO A 174 22.62 1.92 26.21
C PRO A 174 21.82 0.68 25.79
N VAL A 175 20.52 0.68 26.08
CA VAL A 175 19.61 -0.36 25.60
C VAL A 175 19.48 -0.17 24.09
N PRO A 176 19.76 -1.19 23.28
CA PRO A 176 19.52 -1.13 21.85
C PRO A 176 18.07 -0.73 21.56
N VAL A 177 17.86 0.22 20.64
CA VAL A 177 16.53 0.68 20.23
C VAL A 177 16.35 0.54 18.73
N VAL A 178 15.16 0.09 18.34
CA VAL A 178 14.67 0.06 16.97
C VAL A 178 13.77 1.26 16.75
N THR A 179 13.98 2.01 15.68
CA THR A 179 13.16 3.16 15.29
C THR A 179 12.57 2.92 13.91
N ASN A 180 11.28 3.18 13.75
CA ASN A 180 10.68 3.27 12.42
C ASN A 180 11.01 4.64 11.81
N SER A 181 12.07 4.72 11.01
CA SER A 181 12.45 5.93 10.27
C SER A 181 11.77 6.04 8.89
N GLY A 182 10.91 5.08 8.54
CA GLY A 182 10.14 5.06 7.31
C GLY A 182 8.98 6.05 7.30
N ALA A 183 8.26 6.15 6.18
CA ALA A 183 7.10 7.02 6.02
C ALA A 183 5.77 6.37 6.46
N ASN A 184 5.77 5.05 6.67
CA ASN A 184 4.56 4.25 6.90
C ASN A 184 4.68 3.50 8.24
N GLU A 185 3.54 3.10 8.81
CA GLU A 185 3.52 2.21 9.97
C GLU A 185 4.08 0.82 9.61
N LEU A 186 4.81 0.21 10.54
CA LEU A 186 5.40 -1.11 10.33
C LEU A 186 4.63 -2.18 11.11
N ASN A 187 4.32 -3.28 10.46
CA ASN A 187 3.68 -4.43 11.09
C ASN A 187 4.64 -5.11 12.09
N LEU A 188 4.18 -5.28 13.32
CA LEU A 188 4.83 -6.08 14.35
C LEU A 188 4.15 -7.44 14.43
N ARG A 189 4.89 -8.51 14.15
CA ARG A 189 4.35 -9.86 13.93
C ARG A 189 4.61 -10.81 15.09
N ASN A 190 3.77 -11.82 15.24
CA ASN A 190 3.94 -12.83 16.30
C ASN A 190 5.05 -13.87 16.03
N ALA A 191 5.54 -13.96 14.79
CA ALA A 191 6.66 -14.80 14.39
C ALA A 191 7.52 -14.06 13.33
N PRO A 192 8.81 -14.41 13.17
CA PRO A 192 9.71 -13.78 12.19
C PRO A 192 9.46 -14.33 10.78
N ASP A 193 8.23 -14.15 10.29
CA ASP A 193 7.76 -14.61 8.98
C ASP A 193 6.78 -13.56 8.42
N PHE A 194 6.86 -13.25 7.13
CA PHE A 194 5.96 -12.29 6.48
C PHE A 194 4.49 -12.73 6.43
N ASN A 195 4.22 -14.02 6.58
CA ASN A 195 2.87 -14.59 6.65
C ASN A 195 2.36 -14.69 8.09
N ALA A 196 3.21 -14.40 9.08
CA ALA A 196 2.81 -14.39 10.48
C ALA A 196 1.81 -13.27 10.76
N ALA A 197 0.90 -13.50 11.71
CA ALA A 197 -0.12 -12.52 12.05
C ALA A 197 0.52 -11.25 12.62
N ALA A 198 0.09 -10.08 12.13
CA ALA A 198 0.45 -8.80 12.72
C ALA A 198 -0.34 -8.62 14.02
N THR A 199 0.36 -8.51 15.14
CA THR A 199 -0.23 -8.32 16.47
C THR A 199 -0.39 -6.84 16.80
N SER A 200 0.54 -6.01 16.33
CA SER A 200 0.52 -4.56 16.55
C SER A 200 1.27 -3.82 15.43
N VAL A 201 1.33 -2.49 15.53
CA VAL A 201 2.04 -1.63 14.56
C VAL A 201 3.03 -0.72 15.29
N LEU A 202 4.17 -0.48 14.64
CA LEU A 202 5.16 0.51 15.05
C LEU A 202 4.96 1.77 14.21
N GLY A 203 4.46 2.83 14.85
CA GLY A 203 4.21 4.12 14.19
C GLY A 203 5.49 4.79 13.69
N VAL A 204 5.35 5.71 12.74
CA VAL A 204 6.46 6.47 12.16
C VAL A 204 7.14 7.34 13.22
N GLY A 205 8.47 7.30 13.25
CA GLY A 205 9.30 8.00 14.23
C GLY A 205 9.26 7.41 15.63
N VAL A 206 8.49 6.33 15.85
CA VAL A 206 8.39 5.66 17.14
C VAL A 206 9.58 4.71 17.30
N SER A 207 10.18 4.75 18.49
CA SER A 207 11.26 3.85 18.89
C SER A 207 10.77 2.85 19.95
N THR A 208 11.31 1.63 19.92
CA THR A 208 11.03 0.58 20.92
C THR A 208 12.31 -0.22 21.25
N PRO A 209 12.46 -0.79 22.46
CA PRO A 209 13.61 -1.60 22.82
C PRO A 209 13.80 -2.82 21.89
N ALA A 210 15.04 -3.03 21.44
CA ALA A 210 15.46 -4.22 20.71
C ALA A 210 15.94 -5.29 21.70
N LEU A 211 15.28 -6.44 21.70
CA LEU A 211 15.51 -7.53 22.65
C LEU A 211 16.39 -8.64 22.07
N GLY A 212 16.40 -8.82 20.75
CA GLY A 212 17.13 -9.88 20.08
C GLY A 212 16.95 -9.88 18.57
N ARG A 213 17.53 -10.89 17.91
CA ARG A 213 17.44 -11.07 16.46
C ARG A 213 17.31 -12.54 16.08
N THR A 214 16.84 -12.81 14.87
CA THR A 214 16.99 -14.15 14.27
C THR A 214 18.45 -14.43 13.89
N ALA A 215 18.79 -15.72 13.74
CA ALA A 215 20.15 -16.15 13.40
C ALA A 215 20.65 -15.59 12.05
N ASP A 216 19.73 -15.40 11.11
CA ASP A 216 19.95 -14.85 9.76
C ASP A 216 19.90 -13.31 9.69
N ASN A 217 19.73 -12.62 10.82
CA ASN A 217 19.60 -11.16 10.92
C ASN A 217 18.39 -10.55 10.21
N GLN A 218 17.44 -11.34 9.71
CA GLN A 218 16.31 -10.80 8.96
C GLN A 218 15.25 -10.14 9.85
N TRP A 219 15.16 -10.54 11.12
CA TRP A 219 14.14 -10.05 12.04
C TRP A 219 14.73 -9.64 13.37
N ILE A 220 14.13 -8.61 13.96
CA ILE A 220 14.47 -8.09 15.28
C ILE A 220 13.29 -8.34 16.20
N LEU A 221 13.55 -8.94 17.36
CA LEU A 221 12.57 -9.09 18.43
C LEU A 221 12.54 -7.78 19.22
N VAL A 222 11.36 -7.18 19.33
CA VAL A 222 11.13 -5.92 20.04
C VAL A 222 10.02 -6.08 21.07
N GLU A 223 9.92 -5.12 21.97
CA GLU A 223 8.76 -4.98 22.86
C GLU A 223 7.66 -4.16 22.17
N ALA A 224 6.39 -4.54 22.27
CA ALA A 224 5.31 -3.78 21.64
C ALA A 224 5.11 -2.44 22.38
N PRO A 225 5.14 -1.28 21.69
CA PRO A 225 5.09 0.04 22.34
C PRO A 225 3.81 0.32 23.11
N GLN A 226 2.71 -0.38 22.79
CA GLN A 226 1.39 -0.22 23.44
C GLN A 226 1.11 -1.32 24.49
N GLN A 227 1.95 -2.34 24.59
CA GLN A 227 1.76 -3.49 25.50
C GLN A 227 3.08 -3.89 26.15
N PRO A 228 3.38 -3.35 27.34
CA PRO A 228 4.60 -3.71 28.08
C PRO A 228 4.69 -5.23 28.31
N GLY A 229 5.83 -5.83 27.98
CA GLY A 229 6.12 -7.25 28.08
C GLY A 229 5.71 -8.09 26.88
N GLU A 230 4.95 -7.56 25.93
CA GLU A 230 4.60 -8.28 24.70
C GLU A 230 5.78 -8.25 23.72
N LYS A 231 6.25 -9.43 23.31
CA LYS A 231 7.39 -9.58 22.39
C LYS A 231 6.91 -9.88 20.99
N VAL A 232 7.35 -9.08 20.03
CA VAL A 232 6.92 -9.14 18.63
C VAL A 232 8.11 -8.96 17.70
N TRP A 233 7.98 -9.44 16.48
CA TRP A 233 9.02 -9.42 15.47
C TRP A 233 8.78 -8.29 14.48
N VAL A 234 9.84 -7.54 14.16
CA VAL A 234 9.86 -6.54 13.10
C VAL A 234 10.93 -6.89 12.09
N PHE A 235 10.65 -6.62 10.82
CA PHE A 235 11.60 -6.89 9.75
C PHE A 235 12.78 -5.91 9.83
N ALA A 236 14.00 -6.44 9.90
CA ALA A 236 15.20 -5.66 10.23
C ALA A 236 15.54 -4.60 9.18
N ALA A 237 15.26 -4.87 7.91
CA ALA A 237 15.70 -4.03 6.80
C ALA A 237 14.88 -2.73 6.63
N VAL A 238 13.77 -2.60 7.35
CA VAL A 238 12.86 -1.44 7.27
C VAL A 238 12.89 -0.58 8.53
N VAL A 239 13.82 -0.86 9.44
CA VAL A 239 13.97 -0.13 10.70
C VAL A 239 15.41 0.34 10.90
N GLU A 240 15.57 1.41 11.67
CA GLU A 240 16.87 1.91 12.11
C GLU A 240 17.20 1.37 13.49
N LEU A 241 18.33 0.69 13.63
CA LEU A 241 18.81 0.15 14.91
C LEU A 241 19.94 1.03 15.44
N SER A 242 19.88 1.41 16.73
CA SER A 242 20.88 2.27 17.35
C SER A 242 22.27 1.64 17.54
N VAL A 243 22.37 0.34 17.30
CA VAL A 243 23.60 -0.47 17.40
C VAL A 243 23.71 -1.38 16.18
N PRO A 244 24.90 -1.92 15.85
CA PRO A 244 25.00 -2.96 14.83
C PRO A 244 24.15 -4.18 15.22
N ILE A 245 23.37 -4.72 14.27
CA ILE A 245 22.45 -5.84 14.52
C ILE A 245 23.15 -7.05 15.14
N GLU A 246 24.41 -7.28 14.80
CA GLU A 246 25.23 -8.38 15.32
C GLU A 246 25.48 -8.32 16.84
N THR A 247 25.26 -7.17 17.46
CA THR A 247 25.37 -7.01 18.91
C THR A 247 24.13 -7.50 19.66
N LEU A 248 23.02 -7.74 18.95
CA LEU A 248 21.80 -8.29 19.54
C LEU A 248 21.93 -9.81 19.76
N PRO A 249 21.38 -10.35 20.85
CA PRO A 249 21.38 -11.79 21.10
C PRO A 249 20.53 -12.53 20.06
N ILE A 250 20.99 -13.70 19.64
CA ILE A 250 20.21 -14.59 18.78
C ILE A 250 19.09 -15.22 19.60
N VAL A 251 17.85 -15.06 19.13
CA VAL A 251 16.65 -15.67 19.71
C VAL A 251 16.08 -16.65 18.70
N SER A 252 15.90 -17.90 19.12
CA SER A 252 15.13 -18.87 18.34
C SER A 252 13.63 -18.57 18.51
N PRO A 253 12.87 -18.40 17.42
CA PRO A 253 11.42 -18.29 17.49
C PRO A 253 10.75 -19.55 18.03
#